data_AF-K6YCB8-F1
#
_entry.id   AF-K6YCB8-F1
#
_cell.length_a   1.000
_cell.length_b   1.000
_cell.length_c   1.000
_cell.angle_alpha   90.00
_cell.angle_beta   90.00
_cell.angle_gamma   90.00
#
_symmetry.space_group_name_H-M   'P 1'
#
loop_
_entity.id
_entity.type
_entity.pdbx_description
1 polymer ?
#
loop_
_entity_poly.entity_id
_entity_poly.type
_entity_poly.pdbx_seq_one_letter_code
_entity_poly.pdbx_strand_id
1 'polypeptide(L)'
;MDWIVGLLLLVVGMIIGFFISKFFVERKFAEQASKQNENTVKEIMAQNATDHISQTRDIVTNLQSRCDDLVAQLDAYENVLIASQTDDTEKLTYFGEQATVYIRHQQAKQKRKSETPEFQPRDFSGERTGLFTDAKNKQVVDEK
;
A
#
# COMPACT_ATOMS: atom_id res chain seq x y z
N MET A 1 -79.04 -17.29 25.09
CA MET A 1 -78.55 -17.58 23.72
C MET A 1 -78.01 -16.33 23.02
N ASP A 2 -78.33 -15.11 23.46
CA ASP A 2 -77.88 -13.86 22.79
C ASP A 2 -76.42 -13.46 23.03
N TRP A 3 -75.78 -13.97 24.09
CA TRP A 3 -74.38 -13.59 24.41
C TRP A 3 -73.36 -14.09 23.39
N ILE A 4 -73.68 -15.17 22.66
CA ILE A 4 -72.82 -15.77 21.62
C ILE A 4 -72.74 -14.87 20.38
N VAL A 5 -73.84 -14.18 20.06
CA VAL A 5 -73.86 -13.23 18.93
C VAL A 5 -72.98 -12.03 19.25
N GLY A 6 -73.03 -11.53 20.49
CA GLY A 6 -72.15 -10.47 20.96
C GLY A 6 -70.66 -10.88 20.94
N LEU A 7 -70.35 -12.10 21.36
CA LEU A 7 -68.97 -12.62 21.35
C LEU A 7 -68.43 -12.78 19.92
N LEU A 8 -69.26 -13.26 19.00
CA LEU A 8 -68.86 -13.43 17.60
C LEU A 8 -68.62 -12.07 16.91
N LEU A 9 -69.49 -11.09 17.17
CA LEU A 9 -69.34 -9.73 16.65
C LEU A 9 -68.07 -9.05 17.18
N LEU A 10 -67.72 -9.28 18.45
CA LEU A 10 -66.49 -8.77 19.06
C LEU A 10 -65.24 -9.34 18.39
N VAL A 11 -65.22 -10.65 18.11
CA VAL A 11 -64.08 -11.30 17.43
C VAL A 11 -63.90 -10.74 16.02
N VAL A 12 -64.98 -10.57 15.26
CA VAL A 12 -64.94 -9.98 13.91
C VAL A 12 -64.47 -8.53 13.95
N GLY A 13 -64.97 -7.73 14.89
CA GLY A 13 -64.53 -6.34 15.08
C GLY A 13 -63.04 -6.23 15.44
N MET A 14 -62.53 -7.16 16.25
CA MET A 14 -61.12 -7.21 16.63
C MET A 14 -60.21 -7.49 15.42
N ILE A 15 -60.60 -8.41 14.55
CA ILE A 15 -59.84 -8.77 13.35
C ILE A 15 -59.79 -7.58 12.37
N ILE A 16 -60.93 -6.94 12.13
CA ILE A 16 -61.01 -5.78 11.22
C ILE A 16 -60.26 -4.57 11.80
N GLY A 17 -60.44 -4.30 13.10
CA GLY A 17 -59.72 -3.23 13.80
C GLY A 17 -58.20 -3.44 13.80
N PHE A 18 -57.75 -4.69 13.95
CA PHE A 18 -56.34 -5.04 13.89
C PHE A 18 -55.73 -4.74 12.52
N PHE A 19 -56.40 -5.09 11.42
CA PHE A 19 -55.90 -4.82 10.08
C PHE A 19 -55.82 -3.32 9.76
N ILE A 20 -56.84 -2.53 10.14
CA ILE A 20 -56.84 -1.07 9.92
C ILE A 20 -55.74 -0.42 10.76
N SER A 21 -55.61 -0.82 12.03
CA SER A 21 -54.57 -0.30 12.92
C SER A 21 -53.16 -0.65 12.40
N LYS A 22 -52.91 -1.92 12.03
CA LYS A 22 -51.64 -2.39 11.47
C LYS A 22 -51.22 -1.56 10.26
N PHE A 23 -52.14 -1.36 9.31
CA PHE A 23 -51.84 -0.65 8.07
C PHE A 23 -51.61 0.85 8.29
N PHE A 24 -52.35 1.47 9.21
CA PHE A 24 -52.16 2.89 9.54
C PHE A 24 -50.86 3.13 10.31
N VAL A 25 -50.52 2.20 11.22
CA VAL A 25 -49.27 2.21 11.98
C VAL A 25 -48.08 2.04 11.03
N GLU A 26 -48.10 1.07 10.12
CA GLU A 26 -47.03 0.88 9.13
C GLU A 26 -46.79 2.12 8.25
N ARG A 27 -47.87 2.79 7.80
CA ARG A 27 -47.74 4.03 7.02
C ARG A 27 -47.11 5.17 7.82
N LYS A 28 -47.55 5.36 9.07
CA LYS A 28 -46.97 6.39 9.95
C LYS A 28 -45.52 6.09 10.32
N PHE A 29 -45.18 4.84 10.57
CA PHE A 29 -43.80 4.43 10.81
C PHE A 29 -42.93 4.61 9.56
N ALA A 30 -43.44 4.29 8.36
CA ALA A 30 -42.70 4.52 7.11
C ALA A 30 -42.46 6.01 6.84
N GLU A 31 -43.46 6.86 7.05
CA GLU A 31 -43.35 8.32 6.86
C GLU A 31 -42.47 8.98 7.93
N GLN A 32 -42.51 8.48 9.17
CA GLN A 32 -41.65 8.96 10.24
C GLN A 32 -40.21 8.48 10.07
N ALA A 33 -40.00 7.24 9.62
CA ALA A 33 -38.68 6.71 9.28
C ALA A 33 -38.06 7.45 8.08
N SER A 34 -38.85 7.79 7.05
CA SER A 34 -38.34 8.59 5.92
C SER A 34 -37.95 10.00 6.36
N LYS A 35 -38.75 10.66 7.20
CA LYS A 35 -38.43 11.99 7.75
C LYS A 35 -37.23 11.98 8.70
N GLN A 36 -37.10 10.95 9.52
CA GLN A 36 -35.91 10.78 10.37
C GLN A 36 -34.66 10.52 9.53
N ASN A 37 -34.74 9.68 8.51
CA ASN A 37 -33.62 9.44 7.59
C ASN A 37 -33.19 10.72 6.85
N GLU A 38 -34.12 11.56 6.39
CA GLU A 38 -33.77 12.84 5.74
C GLU A 38 -33.06 13.81 6.70
N ASN A 39 -33.51 13.90 7.94
CA ASN A 39 -32.89 14.76 8.95
C ASN A 39 -31.52 14.24 9.38
N THR A 40 -31.38 12.93 9.59
CA THR A 40 -30.12 12.28 9.93
C THR A 40 -29.11 12.37 8.77
N VAL A 41 -29.54 12.24 7.52
CA VAL A 41 -28.66 12.42 6.35
C VAL A 41 -28.17 13.87 6.22
N LYS A 42 -29.02 14.86 6.48
CA LYS A 42 -28.62 16.28 6.48
C LYS A 42 -27.63 16.60 7.59
N GLU A 43 -27.83 16.04 8.78
CA GLU A 43 -26.94 16.23 9.92
C GLU A 43 -25.57 15.57 9.69
N ILE A 44 -25.55 14.35 9.17
CA ILE A 44 -24.32 13.64 8.77
C ILE A 44 -23.60 14.37 7.65
N MET A 45 -24.32 14.94 6.66
CA MET A 45 -23.70 15.67 5.55
C MET A 45 -23.02 16.97 6.02
N ALA A 46 -23.65 17.70 6.95
CA ALA A 46 -23.07 18.91 7.54
C ALA A 46 -21.83 18.60 8.38
N GLN A 47 -21.86 17.47 9.11
CA GLN A 47 -20.72 17.01 9.90
C GLN A 47 -19.56 16.54 9.02
N ASN A 48 -19.84 15.70 8.01
CA ASN A 48 -18.83 15.18 7.08
C ASN A 48 -18.18 16.29 6.22
N ALA A 49 -18.90 17.34 5.87
CA ALA A 49 -18.33 18.47 5.11
C ALA A 49 -17.21 19.18 5.89
N THR A 50 -17.36 19.31 7.21
CA THR A 50 -16.36 19.98 8.06
C THR A 50 -15.08 19.14 8.15
N ASP A 51 -15.22 17.83 8.33
CA ASP A 51 -14.06 16.91 8.39
C ASP A 51 -13.33 16.82 7.05
N HIS A 52 -14.05 16.74 5.92
CA HIS A 52 -13.44 16.72 4.59
C HIS A 52 -12.72 18.03 4.24
N ILE A 53 -13.21 19.18 4.71
CA ILE A 53 -12.50 20.47 4.54
C ILE A 53 -11.18 20.45 5.29
N SER A 54 -11.13 19.94 6.52
CA SER A 54 -9.88 19.82 7.29
C SER A 54 -8.86 18.92 6.59
N GLN A 55 -9.29 17.74 6.13
CA GLN A 55 -8.45 16.80 5.38
C GLN A 55 -7.94 17.41 4.06
N THR A 56 -8.78 18.18 3.37
CA THR A 56 -8.37 18.87 2.14
C THR A 56 -7.31 19.94 2.41
N ARG A 57 -7.40 20.66 3.54
CA ARG A 57 -6.36 21.62 3.93
C ARG A 57 -5.02 20.93 4.20
N ASP A 58 -5.02 19.76 4.83
CA ASP A 58 -3.81 18.98 5.07
C ASP A 58 -3.18 18.43 3.78
N ILE A 59 -4.01 18.08 2.79
CA ILE A 59 -3.53 17.69 1.46
C ILE A 59 -2.89 18.89 0.75
N VAL A 60 -3.50 20.09 0.84
CA VAL A 60 -2.95 21.30 0.22
C VAL A 60 -1.61 21.70 0.85
N THR A 61 -1.47 21.62 2.17
CA THR A 61 -0.19 21.91 2.84
C THR A 61 0.89 20.90 2.48
N ASN A 62 0.55 19.61 2.40
CA ASN A 62 1.48 18.57 1.91
C ASN A 62 1.86 18.77 0.44
N LEU A 63 0.91 19.19 -0.41
CA LEU A 63 1.18 19.47 -1.81
C LEU A 63 2.14 20.65 -1.96
N GLN A 64 1.94 21.71 -1.18
CA GLN A 64 2.84 22.85 -1.16
C GLN A 64 4.26 22.43 -0.74
N SER A 65 4.40 21.67 0.36
CA SER A 65 5.71 21.14 0.78
C SER A 65 6.37 20.29 -0.31
N ARG A 66 5.60 19.47 -1.04
CA ARG A 66 6.14 18.67 -2.14
C ARG A 66 6.52 19.49 -3.36
N CYS A 67 5.82 20.59 -3.63
CA CYS A 67 6.22 21.54 -4.67
C CYS A 67 7.53 22.22 -4.30
N ASP A 68 7.71 22.62 -3.05
CA ASP A 68 8.97 23.23 -2.57
C ASP A 68 10.13 22.23 -2.69
N ASP A 69 9.93 20.97 -2.28
CA ASP A 69 10.93 19.91 -2.46
C ASP A 69 11.26 19.65 -3.93
N LEU A 70 10.26 19.74 -4.82
CA LEU A 70 10.45 19.54 -6.25
C LEU A 70 11.24 20.69 -6.87
N VAL A 71 11.01 21.94 -6.44
CA VAL A 71 11.80 23.09 -6.86
C VAL A 71 13.26 22.90 -6.43
N ALA A 72 13.51 22.50 -5.18
CA ALA A 72 14.86 22.24 -4.70
C ALA A 72 15.57 21.12 -5.48
N GLN A 73 14.85 20.06 -5.87
CA GLN A 73 15.40 19.01 -6.73
C GLN A 73 15.69 19.51 -8.15
N LEU A 74 14.85 20.40 -8.69
CA LEU A 74 15.03 20.98 -10.01
C LEU A 74 16.24 21.91 -10.05
N ASP A 75 16.41 22.76 -9.03
CA ASP A 75 17.59 23.63 -8.86
C ASP A 75 18.87 22.80 -8.72
N ALA A 76 18.83 21.72 -7.94
CA ALA A 76 19.95 20.80 -7.80
C ALA A 76 20.31 20.13 -9.14
N TYR A 77 19.31 19.74 -9.93
CA TYR A 77 19.51 19.16 -11.26
C TYR A 77 20.08 20.18 -12.25
N GLU A 78 19.59 21.42 -12.23
CA GLU A 78 20.11 22.51 -13.07
C GLU A 78 21.59 22.79 -12.75
N ASN A 79 21.95 22.83 -11.47
CA ASN A 79 23.33 23.03 -11.04
C ASN A 79 24.26 21.88 -11.51
N VAL A 80 23.79 20.63 -11.41
CA VAL A 80 24.53 19.47 -11.94
C VAL A 80 24.70 19.55 -13.45
N LEU A 81 23.65 19.98 -14.17
CA LEU A 81 23.70 20.14 -15.63
C LEU A 81 24.71 21.23 -16.04
N ILE A 82 24.71 22.37 -15.37
CA ILE A 82 25.68 23.46 -15.59
C ILE A 82 27.10 22.96 -15.31
N ALA A 83 27.32 22.29 -14.18
CA ALA A 83 28.63 21.71 -13.84
C ALA A 83 29.11 20.70 -14.88
N SER A 84 28.20 19.86 -15.40
CA SER A 84 28.52 18.88 -16.45
C SER A 84 28.87 19.50 -17.80
N GLN A 85 28.38 20.72 -18.09
CA GLN A 85 28.71 21.45 -19.31
C GLN A 85 30.04 22.20 -19.20
N THR A 86 30.50 22.50 -17.99
CA THR A 86 31.82 23.13 -17.75
C THR A 86 32.97 22.13 -17.61
N ASP A 87 32.69 20.87 -17.28
CA ASP A 87 33.68 19.80 -17.09
C ASP A 87 33.85 18.89 -18.33
N ASP A 88 34.39 19.44 -19.42
CA ASP A 88 34.83 18.65 -20.59
C ASP A 88 36.14 17.86 -20.33
N THR A 89 36.69 17.88 -19.10
CA THR A 89 38.05 17.35 -18.83
C THR A 89 38.26 16.47 -17.60
N GLU A 90 37.33 16.30 -16.66
CA GLU A 90 37.60 15.44 -15.48
C GLU A 90 36.54 14.36 -15.21
N LYS A 91 36.78 13.22 -15.87
CA LYS A 91 36.90 11.91 -15.21
C LYS A 91 35.63 11.37 -14.53
N LEU A 92 34.74 10.83 -15.36
CA LEU A 92 34.11 9.49 -15.27
C LEU A 92 33.86 8.84 -13.89
N THR A 93 33.56 9.60 -12.85
CA THR A 93 33.28 9.10 -11.48
C THR A 93 31.76 9.00 -11.25
N TYR A 94 30.97 9.05 -12.33
CA TYR A 94 29.54 9.37 -12.25
C TYR A 94 28.62 8.21 -11.82
N PHE A 95 29.12 6.97 -11.75
CA PHE A 95 28.25 5.81 -11.43
C PHE A 95 28.76 4.93 -10.29
N GLY A 96 29.96 5.19 -9.76
CA GLY A 96 30.56 4.38 -8.69
C GLY A 96 30.13 4.80 -7.30
N GLU A 97 30.13 6.10 -7.02
CA GLU A 97 29.98 6.60 -5.64
C GLU A 97 28.54 6.48 -5.12
N GLN A 98 27.56 6.92 -5.92
CA GLN A 98 26.14 6.81 -5.56
C GLN A 98 25.69 5.34 -5.45
N ALA A 99 26.14 4.48 -6.37
CA ALA A 99 25.81 3.05 -6.37
C ALA A 99 26.44 2.32 -5.18
N THR A 100 27.69 2.64 -4.81
CA THR A 100 28.36 2.01 -3.66
C THR A 100 27.72 2.41 -2.34
N VAL A 101 27.30 3.68 -2.17
CA VAL A 101 26.54 4.12 -1.00
C VAL A 101 25.21 3.38 -0.92
N TYR A 102 24.47 3.29 -2.03
CA TYR A 102 23.19 2.57 -2.10
C TYR A 102 23.33 1.08 -1.78
N ILE A 103 24.31 0.38 -2.37
CA ILE A 103 24.59 -1.04 -2.09
C ILE A 103 24.99 -1.23 -0.62
N ARG A 104 25.87 -0.38 -0.08
CA ARG A 104 26.28 -0.45 1.34
C ARG A 104 25.08 -0.27 2.28
N HIS A 105 24.19 0.67 1.97
CA HIS A 105 22.98 0.91 2.77
C HIS A 105 21.97 -0.25 2.71
N GLN A 106 21.84 -0.91 1.55
CA GLN A 106 21.00 -2.10 1.40
C GLN A 106 21.58 -3.32 2.12
N GLN A 107 22.91 -3.53 2.03
CA GLN A 107 23.58 -4.66 2.67
C GLN A 107 23.53 -4.59 4.20
N ALA A 108 23.51 -3.38 4.80
CA ALA A 108 23.38 -3.22 6.24
C ALA A 108 22.08 -3.80 6.82
N LYS A 109 21.02 -3.96 6.00
CA LYS A 109 19.73 -4.52 6.43
C LYS A 109 19.61 -6.03 6.22
N GLN A 110 20.47 -6.65 5.42
CA GLN A 110 20.47 -8.10 5.27
C GLN A 110 21.32 -8.73 6.38
N LYS A 111 20.65 -9.13 7.48
CA LYS A 111 21.25 -10.08 8.43
C LYS A 111 21.58 -11.34 7.65
N ARG A 112 22.87 -11.56 7.34
CA ARG A 112 23.34 -12.83 6.77
C ARG A 112 22.81 -13.93 7.67
N LYS A 113 21.91 -14.77 7.16
CA LYS A 113 21.55 -16.02 7.85
C LYS A 113 22.83 -16.84 7.87
N SER A 114 23.42 -17.00 9.04
CA SER A 114 24.47 -17.97 9.28
C SER A 114 23.81 -19.35 9.25
N GLU A 115 23.48 -19.83 8.05
CA GLU A 115 23.22 -21.25 7.86
C GLU A 115 24.58 -21.92 8.11
N THR A 116 24.68 -22.66 9.21
CA THR A 116 25.84 -23.53 9.43
C THR A 116 25.76 -24.59 8.33
N PRO A 117 26.65 -24.58 7.34
CA PRO A 117 26.55 -25.56 6.29
C PRO A 117 26.84 -26.93 6.91
N GLU A 118 25.91 -27.88 6.75
CA GLU A 118 26.06 -29.26 7.24
C GLU A 118 27.27 -29.96 6.59
N PHE A 119 27.80 -29.38 5.52
CA PHE A 119 28.98 -29.84 4.81
C PHE A 119 29.97 -28.69 4.60
N GLN A 120 31.25 -28.93 4.89
CA GLN A 120 32.34 -28.03 4.54
C GLN A 120 32.30 -27.74 3.03
N PRO A 121 32.37 -26.48 2.56
CA PRO A 121 32.41 -26.21 1.13
C PRO A 121 33.53 -27.04 0.48
N ARG A 122 33.15 -27.84 -0.52
CA ARG A 122 34.08 -28.70 -1.25
C ARG A 122 35.15 -27.80 -1.86
N ASP A 123 36.37 -27.91 -1.35
CA ASP A 123 37.50 -27.14 -1.87
C ASP A 123 37.81 -27.64 -3.28
N PHE A 124 37.55 -26.78 -4.27
CA PHE A 124 37.84 -27.08 -5.68
C PHE A 124 39.31 -26.80 -6.04
N SER A 125 40.19 -26.56 -5.07
CA SER A 125 41.63 -26.40 -5.29
C SER A 125 42.30 -27.62 -5.97
N GLY A 126 41.66 -28.80 -5.95
CA GLY A 126 42.15 -30.00 -6.61
C GLY A 126 41.64 -30.24 -8.04
N GLU A 127 40.49 -29.67 -8.43
CA GLU A 127 39.92 -29.85 -9.77
C GLU A 127 40.21 -28.61 -10.61
N ARG A 128 41.21 -28.70 -11.49
CA ARG A 128 41.50 -27.69 -12.52
C ARG A 128 40.29 -27.57 -13.47
N THR A 129 39.26 -26.85 -13.07
CA THR A 129 38.10 -26.51 -13.91
C THR A 129 38.46 -25.30 -14.79
N GLY A 130 39.31 -25.55 -15.78
CA GLY A 130 39.66 -24.57 -16.81
C GLY A 130 39.71 -25.26 -18.16
N LEU A 131 39.48 -24.48 -19.23
CA LEU A 131 39.54 -24.90 -20.64
C LEU A 131 40.94 -25.38 -21.11
N PHE A 132 41.86 -25.56 -20.17
CA PHE A 132 43.23 -26.06 -20.40
C PHE A 132 43.47 -27.22 -19.44
N THR A 133 42.86 -28.37 -19.75
CA THR A 133 43.30 -29.64 -19.18
C THR A 133 44.52 -30.07 -19.98
N ASP A 134 45.69 -29.92 -19.37
CA ASP A 134 46.96 -30.38 -19.94
C ASP A 134 46.84 -31.86 -20.29
N ALA A 135 46.77 -32.15 -21.58
CA ALA A 135 46.91 -33.48 -22.13
C ALA A 135 48.30 -34.01 -21.70
N LYS A 136 48.34 -34.85 -20.67
CA LYS A 136 49.53 -35.62 -20.34
C LYS A 136 49.82 -36.58 -21.49
N ASN A 137 50.87 -36.31 -22.25
CA ASN A 137 51.69 -37.34 -22.86
C ASN A 137 53.14 -36.79 -22.93
N LYS A 138 53.99 -37.14 -21.95
CA LYS A 138 55.03 -38.20 -22.02
C LYS A 138 56.02 -37.92 -23.18
N GLN A 139 57.35 -37.85 -23.03
CA GLN A 139 58.28 -38.31 -21.98
C GLN A 139 59.73 -37.91 -22.38
N VAL A 140 60.63 -37.76 -21.38
CA VAL A 140 62.07 -38.19 -21.35
C VAL A 140 63.11 -37.31 -22.09
N VAL A 141 64.31 -36.93 -21.59
CA VAL A 141 65.08 -37.09 -20.33
C VAL A 141 66.30 -36.12 -20.35
N ASP A 142 66.73 -35.72 -19.14
CA ASP A 142 67.97 -35.10 -18.62
C ASP A 142 69.09 -34.48 -19.47
N GLU A 143 69.62 -33.40 -18.90
CA GLU A 143 70.92 -32.77 -19.09
C GLU A 143 72.02 -33.54 -18.32
N LYS A 144 72.90 -34.27 -19.04
CA LYS A 144 74.37 -34.28 -18.84
C LYS A 144 75.10 -35.00 -19.97
#